data_AF-R7VZB4-F1
#
_entry.id   AF-R7VZB4-F1
#
_cell.length_a   1.000
_cell.length_b   1.000
_cell.length_c   1.000
_cell.angle_alpha   90.00
_cell.angle_beta   90.00
_cell.angle_gamma   90.00
#
_symmetry.space_group_name_H-M   'P 1'
#
loop_
_entity.id
_entity.type
_entity.pdbx_description
1 polymer ?
#
loop_
_entity_poly.entity_id
_entity_poly.type
_entity_poly.pdbx_seq_one_letter_code
_entity_poly.pdbx_strand_id
1 'polypeptide(L)'
;MDVNNHEFSWKYTRLHGAPLGRDNGVRRLPVGLRLLARQGVYAECGDWPDARRVHISGARTRYRMHFDEVVRLLRQGRPVMGGFRFCGPFESLGPNGIYHFQRRRGDVYPPLRHMVLFVGYGRRGGRPYLIFQNSSGRRFGEDGYGRIWFQEVRDFTTFTVRKHYRNRTLRRRPGPSA
;
A
#
# COMPACT_ATOMS: atom_id res chain seq x y z
N MET A 1 4.21 6.52 23.89
CA MET A 1 3.32 7.04 22.84
C MET A 1 2.10 6.11 22.73
N ASP A 2 1.14 6.25 23.63
CA ASP A 2 -0.16 5.55 23.56
C ASP A 2 -1.22 6.47 22.97
N VAL A 3 -1.05 6.82 21.69
CA VAL A 3 -2.04 7.65 20.99
C VAL A 3 -3.00 6.73 20.24
N ASN A 4 -4.26 6.68 20.69
CA ASN A 4 -5.45 6.51 19.85
C ASN A 4 -5.76 5.14 19.18
N ASN A 5 -5.20 4.00 19.61
CA ASN A 5 -5.67 2.71 19.08
C ASN A 5 -7.17 2.46 19.35
N HIS A 6 -7.67 2.89 20.53
CA HIS A 6 -9.10 2.85 20.86
C HIS A 6 -9.94 3.76 19.94
N GLU A 7 -9.47 4.97 19.67
CA GLU A 7 -10.17 5.93 18.82
C GLU A 7 -10.27 5.42 17.38
N PHE A 8 -9.17 4.90 16.83
CA PHE A 8 -9.14 4.29 15.51
C PHE A 8 -10.09 3.09 15.42
N SER A 9 -10.04 2.17 16.38
CA SER A 9 -10.89 0.97 16.41
C SER A 9 -12.38 1.34 16.44
N TRP A 10 -12.75 2.35 17.23
CA TRP A 10 -14.14 2.82 17.30
C TRP A 10 -14.60 3.46 15.98
N LYS A 11 -13.77 4.34 15.40
CA LYS A 11 -14.05 4.98 14.10
C LYS A 11 -14.12 3.97 12.95
N TYR A 12 -13.24 2.98 12.96
CA TYR A 12 -13.29 1.85 12.04
C TYR A 12 -14.61 1.12 12.16
N THR A 13 -15.00 0.75 13.39
CA THR A 13 -16.24 0.05 13.69
C THR A 13 -17.46 0.82 13.17
N ARG A 14 -17.49 2.14 13.39
CA ARG A 14 -18.57 3.01 12.91
C ARG A 14 -18.66 3.09 11.38
N LEU A 15 -17.53 3.15 10.68
CA LEU A 15 -17.52 3.24 9.20
C LEU A 15 -17.72 1.89 8.51
N HIS A 16 -17.21 0.81 9.12
CA HIS A 16 -17.29 -0.53 8.59
C HIS A 16 -18.68 -1.15 8.89
N GLY A 17 -19.20 -0.93 10.11
CA GLY A 17 -20.38 -1.61 10.63
C GLY A 17 -20.06 -2.95 11.33
N ALA A 18 -18.78 -3.23 11.61
CA ALA A 18 -18.36 -4.39 12.41
C ALA A 18 -17.10 -4.05 13.22
N PRO A 19 -16.89 -4.67 14.40
CA PRO A 19 -15.68 -4.46 15.19
C PRO A 19 -14.41 -4.82 14.42
N LEU A 20 -13.30 -4.15 14.75
CA LEU A 20 -11.98 -4.46 14.20
C LEU A 20 -11.67 -5.95 14.38
N GLY A 21 -11.26 -6.63 13.31
CA GLY A 21 -10.89 -8.05 13.34
C GLY A 21 -12.06 -9.03 13.30
N ARG A 22 -13.31 -8.56 13.46
CA ARG A 22 -14.52 -9.40 13.34
C ARG A 22 -15.22 -9.30 11.98
N ASP A 23 -14.58 -8.67 11.00
CA ASP A 23 -15.05 -8.61 9.62
C ASP A 23 -14.38 -9.66 8.73
N ASN A 24 -15.07 -10.06 7.66
CA ASN A 24 -14.60 -11.05 6.67
C ASN A 24 -13.54 -10.52 5.68
N GLY A 25 -12.96 -9.34 5.94
CA GLY A 25 -11.90 -8.73 5.14
C GLY A 25 -12.36 -7.91 3.95
N VAL A 26 -13.62 -8.03 3.52
CA VAL A 26 -14.09 -7.51 2.22
C VAL A 26 -14.07 -5.98 2.14
N ARG A 27 -14.32 -5.28 3.26
CA ARG A 27 -14.41 -3.81 3.28
C ARG A 27 -13.23 -3.14 3.99
N ARG A 28 -12.23 -3.89 4.46
CA ARG A 28 -11.06 -3.37 5.19
C ARG A 28 -10.34 -2.28 4.42
N LEU A 29 -9.97 -2.55 3.16
CA LEU A 29 -9.24 -1.61 2.32
C LEU A 29 -10.04 -0.33 2.02
N PRO A 30 -11.29 -0.39 1.49
CA PRO A 30 -12.11 0.81 1.29
C PRO A 30 -12.31 1.64 2.56
N VAL A 31 -12.50 1.00 3.72
CA VAL A 31 -12.64 1.70 5.00
C VAL A 31 -11.32 2.36 5.42
N GLY A 32 -10.20 1.64 5.31
CA GLY A 32 -8.87 2.17 5.59
C GLY A 32 -8.53 3.40 4.73
N LEU A 33 -8.78 3.33 3.43
CA LEU A 33 -8.59 4.47 2.51
C LEU A 33 -9.48 5.66 2.88
N ARG A 34 -10.74 5.41 3.27
CA ARG A 34 -11.64 6.49 3.75
C ARG A 34 -11.13 7.13 5.04
N LEU A 35 -10.59 6.35 5.97
CA LEU A 35 -9.98 6.86 7.20
C LEU A 35 -8.75 7.72 6.87
N LEU A 36 -7.84 7.24 6.02
CA LEU A 36 -6.68 8.00 5.56
C LEU A 36 -7.08 9.30 4.84
N ALA A 37 -8.19 9.30 4.09
CA ALA A 37 -8.66 10.51 3.43
C ALA A 37 -9.23 11.53 4.42
N ARG A 38 -10.13 11.07 5.32
CA ARG A 38 -10.88 11.94 6.24
C ARG A 38 -10.06 12.41 7.43
N GLN A 39 -9.25 11.54 8.00
CA GLN A 39 -8.56 11.77 9.27
C GLN A 39 -7.05 11.85 9.10
N GLY A 40 -6.53 11.33 7.99
CA GLY A 40 -5.10 11.21 7.80
C GLY A 40 -4.46 10.23 8.77
N VAL A 41 -3.14 10.14 8.69
CA VAL A 41 -2.30 9.35 9.59
C VAL A 41 -1.11 10.21 9.98
N TYR A 42 -0.60 10.06 11.21
CA TYR A 42 0.68 10.67 11.56
C TYR A 42 1.79 9.91 10.84
N ALA A 43 2.62 10.64 10.11
CA ALA A 43 3.76 10.11 9.42
C ALA A 43 5.01 10.88 9.86
N GLU A 44 6.09 10.13 9.99
CA GLU A 44 7.44 10.64 10.19
C GLU A 44 8.22 10.45 8.90
N CYS A 45 9.12 11.38 8.63
CA CYS A 45 10.01 11.36 7.48
C CYS A 45 11.34 11.92 7.94
N GLY A 46 12.47 11.39 7.46
CA GLY A 46 13.79 11.93 7.80
C GLY A 46 13.97 13.40 7.40
N ASP A 47 13.18 13.88 6.43
CA ASP A 47 13.18 15.27 5.99
C ASP A 47 12.27 16.19 6.82
N TRP A 48 11.46 15.64 7.73
CA TRP A 48 10.57 16.41 8.58
C TRP A 48 11.13 16.48 10.00
N PRO A 49 11.15 17.68 10.61
CA PRO A 49 11.64 17.82 11.99
C PRO A 49 10.73 17.10 13.01
N ASP A 50 9.44 16.91 12.68
CA ASP A 50 8.44 16.33 13.57
C ASP A 50 7.45 15.47 12.77
N ALA A 51 6.77 14.55 13.47
CA ALA A 51 5.63 13.82 12.92
C ALA A 51 4.53 14.77 12.46
N ARG A 52 3.94 14.49 11.28
CA ARG A 52 2.89 15.32 10.69
C ARG A 52 1.72 14.48 10.23
N ARG A 53 0.52 15.03 10.35
CA ARG A 53 -0.69 14.39 9.84
C ARG A 53 -0.74 14.53 8.32
N VAL A 54 -0.70 13.40 7.61
CA VAL A 54 -0.79 13.32 6.16
C VAL A 54 -2.09 12.67 5.73
N HIS A 55 -2.64 13.16 4.62
CA HIS A 55 -3.92 12.69 4.07
C HIS A 55 -3.73 12.17 2.66
N ILE A 56 -4.59 11.25 2.25
CA ILE A 56 -4.79 10.96 0.83
C ILE A 56 -5.91 11.84 0.28
N SER A 57 -5.74 12.40 -0.91
CA SER A 57 -6.78 13.19 -1.59
C SER A 57 -7.75 12.33 -2.39
N GLY A 58 -7.37 11.10 -2.69
CA GLY A 58 -8.20 10.16 -3.43
C GLY A 58 -7.55 8.80 -3.53
N ALA A 59 -8.39 7.79 -3.70
CA ALA A 59 -7.97 6.43 -3.97
C ALA A 59 -8.90 5.79 -4.99
N ARG A 60 -8.35 4.88 -5.81
CA ARG A 60 -9.12 4.11 -6.79
C ARG A 60 -8.64 2.67 -6.78
N THR A 61 -9.58 1.75 -6.71
CA THR A 61 -9.33 0.31 -6.81
C THR A 61 -9.91 -0.21 -8.11
N ARG A 62 -9.14 -1.03 -8.82
CA ARG A 62 -9.56 -1.73 -10.04
C ARG A 62 -9.21 -3.21 -9.92
N TYR A 63 -10.16 -4.08 -10.23
CA TYR A 63 -9.94 -5.52 -10.14
C TYR A 63 -8.78 -6.01 -11.04
N ARG A 64 -8.62 -5.40 -12.22
CA ARG A 64 -7.50 -5.63 -13.15
C ARG A 64 -7.01 -4.31 -13.73
N MET A 65 -5.76 -4.32 -14.18
CA MET A 65 -5.12 -3.23 -14.92
C MET A 65 -4.29 -3.83 -16.06
N HIS A 66 -3.92 -3.01 -17.05
CA HIS A 66 -2.90 -3.39 -18.03
C HIS A 66 -1.51 -3.17 -17.45
N PHE A 67 -0.55 -4.02 -17.84
CA PHE A 67 0.82 -3.93 -17.33
C PHE A 67 1.43 -2.56 -17.59
N ASP A 68 1.26 -2.03 -18.81
CA ASP A 68 1.82 -0.72 -19.19
C ASP A 68 1.19 0.44 -18.41
N GLU A 69 -0.07 0.29 -17.98
CA GLU A 69 -0.71 1.28 -17.09
C GLU A 69 -0.04 1.27 -15.71
N VAL A 70 0.23 0.10 -15.15
CA VAL A 70 0.93 -0.03 -13.86
C VAL A 70 2.36 0.52 -13.96
N VAL A 71 3.09 0.18 -15.03
CA VAL A 71 4.43 0.71 -15.30
C VAL A 71 4.42 2.23 -15.37
N ARG A 72 3.44 2.83 -16.07
CA ARG A 72 3.29 4.28 -16.15
C ARG A 72 3.09 4.91 -14.77
N LEU A 73 2.25 4.31 -13.92
CA LEU A 73 2.01 4.80 -12.56
C LEU A 73 3.27 4.72 -11.69
N LEU A 74 3.99 3.61 -11.73
CA LEU A 74 5.23 3.42 -10.99
C LEU A 74 6.31 4.42 -11.44
N ARG A 75 6.46 4.65 -12.75
CA ARG A 75 7.38 5.67 -13.30
C ARG A 75 7.05 7.09 -12.86
N GLN A 76 5.78 7.38 -12.59
CA GLN A 76 5.32 8.66 -12.06
C GLN A 76 5.49 8.79 -10.54
N GLY A 77 6.08 7.78 -9.88
CA GLY A 77 6.19 7.72 -8.41
C GLY A 77 4.83 7.61 -7.72
N ARG A 78 3.79 7.13 -8.42
CA ARG A 78 2.46 6.96 -7.82
C ARG A 78 2.40 5.64 -7.06
N PRO A 79 1.95 5.62 -5.78
CA PRO A 79 1.77 4.39 -5.05
C PRO A 79 0.80 3.46 -5.76
N VAL A 80 1.22 2.22 -6.00
CA VAL A 80 0.39 1.15 -6.56
C VAL A 80 0.45 -0.04 -5.61
N MET A 81 -0.67 -0.37 -4.99
CA MET A 81 -0.85 -1.61 -4.25
C MET A 81 -1.57 -2.64 -5.12
N GLY A 82 -1.46 -3.92 -4.79
CA GLY A 82 -2.32 -4.94 -5.36
C GLY A 82 -2.49 -6.14 -4.46
N GLY A 83 -3.62 -6.81 -4.66
CA GLY A 83 -3.97 -8.05 -4.00
C GLY A 83 -3.58 -9.27 -4.84
N PHE A 84 -3.22 -10.37 -4.21
CA PHE A 84 -3.07 -11.65 -4.87
C PHE A 84 -3.39 -12.79 -3.91
N ARG A 85 -3.63 -13.97 -4.48
CA ARG A 85 -3.78 -15.19 -3.69
C ARG A 85 -2.41 -15.73 -3.33
N PHE A 86 -2.25 -16.22 -2.11
CA PHE A 86 -1.04 -16.91 -1.70
C PHE A 86 -1.32 -18.25 -1.00
N CYS A 87 -0.30 -19.08 -0.96
CA CYS A 87 -0.24 -20.40 -0.33
C CYS A 87 1.22 -20.66 0.11
N GLY A 88 1.50 -21.78 0.78
CA GLY A 88 2.82 -22.09 1.39
C GLY A 88 4.08 -21.74 0.57
N PRO A 89 4.13 -21.93 -0.76
CA PRO A 89 5.27 -21.50 -1.59
C PRO A 89 5.58 -19.99 -1.55
N PHE A 90 4.63 -19.15 -1.16
CA PHE A 90 4.87 -17.72 -0.97
C PHE A 90 5.79 -17.45 0.21
N GLU A 91 5.60 -18.18 1.31
CA GLU A 91 6.36 -17.99 2.55
C GLU A 91 7.82 -18.40 2.40
N SER A 92 8.09 -19.31 1.46
CA SER A 92 9.44 -19.80 1.10
C SER A 92 10.01 -19.13 -0.16
N LEU A 93 9.43 -18.00 -0.61
CA LEU A 93 9.96 -17.28 -1.77
C LEU A 93 11.39 -16.81 -1.46
N GLY A 94 12.37 -17.35 -2.18
CA GLY A 94 13.77 -16.97 -2.04
C GLY A 94 14.19 -15.79 -2.93
N PRO A 95 15.45 -15.34 -2.81
CA PRO A 95 16.05 -14.33 -3.68
C PRO A 95 15.89 -14.68 -5.16
N ASN A 96 15.70 -13.68 -6.02
CA ASN A 96 15.46 -13.85 -7.48
C ASN A 96 14.22 -14.67 -7.90
N GLY A 97 13.47 -15.24 -6.96
CA GLY A 97 12.23 -15.96 -7.20
C GLY A 97 11.12 -15.02 -7.69
N ILE A 98 10.27 -15.53 -8.59
CA ILE A 98 9.06 -14.83 -9.05
C ILE A 98 7.87 -15.70 -8.68
N TYR A 99 7.06 -15.22 -7.74
CA TYR A 99 5.90 -15.93 -7.23
C TYR A 99 4.88 -16.18 -8.34
N HIS A 100 4.40 -17.42 -8.37
CA HIS A 100 3.29 -17.88 -9.19
C HIS A 100 2.34 -18.65 -8.27
N PHE A 101 1.07 -18.30 -8.29
CA PHE A 101 0.09 -19.04 -7.51
C PHE A 101 -0.10 -20.43 -8.12
N GLN A 102 0.38 -21.46 -7.42
CA GLN A 102 0.16 -22.85 -7.74
C GLN A 102 -0.58 -23.49 -6.58
N ARG A 103 -1.86 -23.80 -6.79
CA ARG A 103 -2.62 -24.61 -5.85
C ARG A 103 -2.16 -26.06 -6.03
N ARG A 104 -1.60 -26.67 -4.99
CA ARG A 104 -1.20 -28.07 -5.04
C ARG A 104 -2.40 -28.96 -4.70
N ARG A 105 -2.45 -30.14 -5.31
CA ARG A 105 -3.41 -31.17 -4.94
C ARG A 105 -3.08 -31.59 -3.49
N GLY A 106 -4.03 -31.40 -2.56
CA GLY A 106 -3.81 -31.63 -1.14
C GLY A 106 -3.65 -30.38 -0.28
N ASP A 107 -3.70 -29.16 -0.85
CA ASP A 107 -3.78 -27.93 -0.06
C ASP A 107 -5.06 -27.94 0.79
N VAL A 108 -4.90 -28.12 2.11
CA VAL A 108 -6.01 -28.23 3.09
C VAL A 108 -6.65 -26.87 3.36
N TYR A 109 -5.88 -25.79 3.24
CA TYR A 109 -6.36 -24.44 3.50
C TYR A 109 -6.81 -23.72 2.23
N PRO A 110 -7.92 -22.94 2.29
CA PRO A 110 -8.30 -22.10 1.17
C PRO A 110 -7.20 -21.07 0.90
N PRO A 111 -6.97 -20.69 -0.37
CA PRO A 111 -5.97 -19.69 -0.71
C PRO A 111 -6.28 -18.37 0.00
N LEU A 112 -5.30 -17.89 0.77
CA LEU A 112 -5.40 -16.62 1.46
C LEU A 112 -5.19 -15.47 0.48
N ARG A 113 -5.67 -14.28 0.84
CA ARG A 113 -5.44 -13.05 0.07
C ARG A 113 -4.40 -12.20 0.79
N HIS A 114 -3.43 -11.69 0.04
CA HIS A 114 -2.41 -10.77 0.54
C HIS A 114 -2.41 -9.49 -0.27
N MET A 115 -2.07 -8.37 0.36
CA MET A 115 -1.89 -7.08 -0.31
C MET A 115 -0.48 -6.54 -0.04
N VAL A 116 0.14 -6.01 -1.08
CA VAL A 116 1.50 -5.47 -1.03
C VAL A 116 1.59 -4.14 -1.77
N LEU A 117 2.68 -3.41 -1.53
CA LEU A 117 3.04 -2.21 -2.28
C LEU A 117 4.01 -2.59 -3.41
N PHE A 118 3.68 -2.25 -4.66
CA PHE A 118 4.60 -2.40 -5.78
C PHE A 118 5.54 -1.21 -5.87
N VAL A 119 6.82 -1.53 -6.06
CA VAL A 119 7.93 -0.56 -6.10
C VAL A 119 8.75 -0.67 -7.39
N GLY A 120 8.51 -1.70 -8.20
CA GLY A 120 9.24 -1.93 -9.43
C GLY A 120 8.55 -2.93 -10.35
N TYR A 121 9.15 -3.16 -11.50
CA TYR A 121 8.64 -4.02 -12.55
C TYR A 121 9.78 -4.56 -13.41
N GLY A 122 9.50 -5.60 -14.18
CA GLY A 122 10.44 -6.12 -15.16
C GLY A 122 9.79 -7.16 -16.08
N ARG A 123 10.62 -7.76 -16.93
CA ARG A 123 10.24 -8.91 -17.75
C ARG A 123 11.30 -9.98 -17.63
N ARG A 124 10.88 -11.24 -17.58
CA ARG A 124 11.78 -12.40 -17.64
C ARG A 124 11.26 -13.34 -18.72
N GLY A 125 12.07 -13.57 -19.76
CA GLY A 125 11.63 -14.32 -20.95
C GLY A 125 10.39 -13.72 -21.62
N GLY A 126 10.34 -12.38 -21.72
CA GLY A 126 9.18 -11.66 -22.27
C GLY A 126 7.97 -11.55 -21.33
N ARG A 127 7.85 -12.39 -20.30
CA ARG A 127 6.70 -12.39 -19.37
C ARG A 127 6.83 -11.28 -18.31
N PRO A 128 5.80 -10.45 -18.08
CA PRO A 128 5.86 -9.34 -17.13
C PRO A 128 5.72 -9.76 -15.67
N TYR A 129 6.52 -9.15 -14.79
CA TYR A 129 6.43 -9.30 -13.34
C TYR A 129 6.48 -7.92 -12.64
N LEU A 130 6.00 -7.89 -11.40
CA LEU A 130 6.10 -6.74 -10.51
C LEU A 130 7.02 -7.08 -9.33
N ILE A 131 7.71 -6.06 -8.81
CA ILE A 131 8.51 -6.11 -7.60
C ILE A 131 7.70 -5.44 -6.50
N PHE A 132 7.56 -6.10 -5.35
CA PHE A 132 6.79 -5.59 -4.22
C PHE A 132 7.61 -5.55 -2.94
N GLN A 133 7.28 -4.56 -2.10
CA GLN A 133 7.68 -4.52 -0.70
C GLN A 133 6.66 -5.30 0.13
N ASN A 134 7.14 -6.20 0.98
CA ASN A 134 6.32 -6.94 1.93
C ASN A 134 6.41 -6.34 3.34
N SER A 135 5.46 -6.69 4.20
CA SER A 135 5.39 -6.26 5.61
C SER A 135 5.84 -7.35 6.61
N SER A 136 6.46 -8.43 6.13
CA SER A 136 6.89 -9.59 6.94
C SER A 136 8.37 -9.51 7.39
N GLY A 137 8.95 -8.32 7.37
CA GLY A 137 10.34 -8.08 7.76
C GLY A 137 11.38 -8.50 6.72
N ARG A 138 12.65 -8.24 7.03
CA ARG A 138 13.77 -8.39 6.08
C ARG A 138 14.11 -9.84 5.72
N ARG A 139 13.68 -10.80 6.52
CA ARG A 139 13.94 -12.24 6.26
C ARG A 139 13.09 -12.81 5.14
N PHE A 140 12.04 -12.09 4.71
CA PHE A 140 11.20 -12.51 3.60
C PHE A 140 11.89 -12.19 2.26
N GLY A 141 11.92 -13.14 1.33
CA GLY A 141 12.38 -12.89 -0.03
C GLY A 141 13.80 -12.34 -0.10
N GLU A 142 13.93 -11.18 -0.73
CA GLU A 142 15.17 -10.45 -0.90
C GLU A 142 15.09 -9.17 -0.06
N ASP A 143 15.58 -9.22 1.18
CA ASP A 143 15.56 -8.11 2.14
C ASP A 143 14.15 -7.52 2.41
N GLY A 144 13.12 -8.37 2.41
CA GLY A 144 11.72 -7.96 2.59
C GLY A 144 10.98 -7.65 1.29
N TYR A 145 11.65 -7.81 0.14
CA TYR A 145 11.05 -7.64 -1.18
C TYR A 145 10.81 -8.98 -1.86
N GLY A 146 9.80 -9.01 -2.74
CA GLY A 146 9.51 -10.17 -3.57
C GLY A 146 9.16 -9.75 -4.99
N ARG A 147 9.05 -10.76 -5.86
CA ARG A 147 8.59 -10.58 -7.24
C ARG A 147 7.38 -11.48 -7.48
N ILE A 148 6.46 -11.04 -8.34
CA ILE A 148 5.26 -11.80 -8.67
C ILE A 148 4.93 -11.63 -10.15
N TRP A 149 4.48 -12.69 -10.81
CA TRP A 149 3.99 -12.58 -12.17
C TRP A 149 2.76 -11.68 -12.23
N PHE A 150 2.76 -10.74 -13.18
CA PHE A 150 1.73 -9.71 -13.27
C PHE A 150 0.31 -10.29 -13.34
N GLN A 151 0.15 -11.41 -14.04
CA GLN A 151 -1.13 -12.10 -14.22
C GLN A 151 -1.76 -12.61 -12.91
N GLU A 152 -1.00 -12.75 -11.82
CA GLU A 152 -1.51 -13.21 -10.52
C GLU A 152 -2.14 -12.07 -9.71
N VAL A 153 -1.84 -10.82 -10.07
CA VAL A 153 -2.22 -9.64 -9.32
C VAL A 153 -3.63 -9.19 -9.70
N ARG A 154 -4.44 -8.90 -8.68
CA ARG A 154 -5.80 -8.35 -8.75
C ARG A 154 -5.89 -7.16 -7.81
N ASP A 155 -7.07 -6.52 -7.77
CA ASP A 155 -7.41 -5.50 -6.79
C ASP A 155 -6.34 -4.39 -6.69
N PHE A 156 -5.93 -3.86 -7.84
CA PHE A 156 -4.96 -2.79 -7.92
C PHE A 156 -5.52 -1.52 -7.29
N THR A 157 -4.83 -0.98 -6.30
CA THR A 157 -5.22 0.25 -5.63
C THR A 157 -4.17 1.30 -5.79
N THR A 158 -4.60 2.47 -6.29
CA THR A 158 -3.77 3.67 -6.36
C THR A 158 -4.34 4.72 -5.44
N PHE A 159 -3.48 5.55 -4.86
CA PHE A 159 -3.92 6.71 -4.10
C PHE A 159 -2.97 7.88 -4.30
N THR A 160 -3.50 9.08 -4.10
CA THR A 160 -2.75 10.33 -4.17
C THR A 160 -2.55 10.85 -2.77
N VAL A 161 -1.30 11.04 -2.35
CA VAL A 161 -1.00 11.73 -1.09
C VAL A 161 -1.15 13.23 -1.34
N ARG A 162 -1.85 13.94 -0.45
CA ARG A 162 -1.93 15.40 -0.49
C ARG A 162 -0.53 15.96 -0.22
N LYS A 163 0.09 16.55 -1.23
CA LYS A 163 1.31 17.33 -1.05
C LYS A 163 0.94 18.62 -0.32
N HIS A 164 1.35 18.74 0.95
CA HIS A 164 1.35 20.03 1.62
C HIS A 164 2.54 20.83 1.09
N TYR A 165 2.34 21.54 -0.03
CA TYR A 165 3.29 22.58 -0.42
C TYR A 165 3.23 23.70 0.62
N ARG A 166 4.29 23.87 1.40
CA ARG A 166 4.53 25.16 2.07
C ARG A 166 4.86 26.16 0.97
N ASN A 167 3.91 27.00 0.57
CA ASN A 167 4.23 28.20 -0.18
C ASN A 167 4.94 29.19 0.76
N ARG A 168 6.26 29.21 0.61
CA ARG A 168 7.15 30.37 0.45
C ARG A 168 6.79 31.69 1.17
N THR A 169 7.74 32.10 2.01
CA THR A 169 8.10 33.49 2.37
C THR A 169 7.05 34.34 3.09
N LEU A 170 7.29 34.55 4.40
CA LEU A 170 6.90 35.78 5.06
C LEU A 170 7.35 36.97 4.20
N ARG A 171 6.42 37.70 3.59
CA ARG A 171 6.65 39.11 3.26
C ARG A 171 6.90 39.80 4.60
N ARG A 172 8.16 40.08 4.92
CA ARG A 172 8.51 41.09 5.95
C ARG A 172 7.82 42.38 5.50
N ARG A 173 6.87 42.87 6.30
CA ARG A 173 6.38 44.23 6.14
C ARG A 173 7.59 45.16 6.26
N PRO A 174 7.79 46.14 5.35
CA PRO A 174 8.70 47.24 5.63
C PRO A 174 8.22 47.90 6.93
N GLY A 175 9.12 48.06 7.91
CA GLY A 175 8.85 48.89 9.07
C GLY A 175 8.60 50.34 8.64
N PRO A 176 7.89 51.14 9.45
CA PRO A 176 7.67 52.54 9.12
C PRO A 176 9.02 53.26 9.02
N SER A 177 9.26 53.91 7.90
CA SER A 177 10.37 54.83 7.71
C SER A 177 10.21 56.01 8.67
N ALA A 178 11.26 56.27 9.45
CA ALA A 178 11.44 57.47 10.26
C ALA A 178 11.74 58.69 9.37
#